data_AF-A0A956KB15-F1
#
_entry.id   AF-A0A956KB15-F1
#
_cell.length_a   1.000
_cell.length_b   1.000
_cell.length_c   1.000
_cell.angle_alpha   90.00
_cell.angle_beta   90.00
_cell.angle_gamma   90.00
#
_symmetry.space_group_name_H-M   'P 1'
#
loop_
_entity.id
_entity.type
_entity.pdbx_description
1 polymer ?
#
loop_
_entity_poly.entity_id
_entity_poly.type
_entity_poly.pdbx_seq_one_letter_code
_entity_poly.pdbx_strand_id
1 'polypeptide(L)'
;MNRRSSWTLELDRDDDGPLVARIAAAVRADIARGRLRPGQRLPGTRSLAATLETSRGTIVAAYEALAAEGWLRGDPARGTFVAELATDERPRRFAATAGPRSGVPTRPGFELGPPPRAEPPQELTARPYNLAGGLPDPRLVPATALARAYRRALGLSGARLLDYGDPRGHPALREALATMLAERRGLATSTDDVLVTRGSQMALWLIA
;
A
#
# COMPACT_ATOMS: atom_id res chain seq x y z
N MET A 1 -45.57 -7.46 10.84
CA MET A 1 -44.79 -7.27 12.08
C MET A 1 -43.53 -6.46 11.76
N ASN A 2 -43.58 -5.13 11.85
CA ASN A 2 -42.54 -4.23 11.33
C ASN A 2 -41.45 -4.02 12.42
N ARG A 3 -40.39 -4.83 12.42
CA ARG A 3 -39.24 -4.65 13.35
C ARG A 3 -38.56 -3.32 13.00
N ARG A 4 -38.80 -2.27 13.79
CA ARG A 4 -38.08 -1.00 13.70
C ARG A 4 -36.65 -1.24 14.20
N SER A 5 -35.67 -1.17 13.29
CA SER A 5 -34.25 -1.17 13.64
C SER A 5 -33.96 0.08 14.47
N SER A 6 -33.76 -0.04 15.79
CA SER A 6 -33.44 1.07 16.71
C SER A 6 -31.96 1.47 16.65
N TRP A 7 -31.39 1.51 15.45
CA TRP A 7 -30.00 1.90 15.23
C TRP A 7 -29.91 3.43 15.15
N THR A 8 -29.11 4.02 16.03
CA THR A 8 -28.77 5.44 16.05
C THR A 8 -27.37 5.62 15.49
N LEU A 9 -27.25 6.45 14.46
CA LEU A 9 -25.97 6.82 13.87
C LEU A 9 -25.40 8.04 14.60
N GLU A 10 -24.20 7.90 15.15
CA GLU A 10 -23.46 9.01 15.76
C GLU A 10 -22.49 9.58 14.72
N LEU A 11 -22.58 10.89 14.48
CA LEU A 11 -21.67 11.62 13.61
C LEU A 11 -20.68 12.37 14.50
N ASP A 12 -19.39 12.23 14.19
CA ASP A 12 -18.35 13.04 14.82
C ASP A 12 -18.59 14.51 14.46
N ARG A 13 -18.70 15.38 15.47
CA ARG A 13 -19.04 16.79 15.30
C ARG A 13 -17.83 17.64 14.91
N ASP A 14 -16.62 17.16 15.20
CA ASP A 14 -15.36 17.87 14.94
C ASP A 14 -14.78 17.58 13.55
N ASP A 15 -15.46 16.72 12.76
CA ASP A 15 -15.11 16.45 11.37
C ASP A 15 -15.70 17.50 10.43
N ASP A 16 -14.83 18.36 9.88
CA ASP A 16 -15.18 19.39 8.89
C ASP A 16 -15.35 18.85 7.46
N GLY A 17 -15.30 17.52 7.28
CA GLY A 17 -15.50 16.86 5.99
C GLY A 17 -16.93 17.00 5.44
N PRO A 18 -17.13 16.75 4.13
CA PRO A 18 -18.46 16.74 3.53
C PRO A 18 -19.41 15.77 4.26
N LEU A 19 -20.62 16.23 4.58
CA LEU A 19 -21.59 15.46 5.39
C LEU A 19 -21.88 14.06 4.82
N VAL A 20 -21.90 13.92 3.49
CA VAL A 20 -22.05 12.61 2.81
C VAL A 20 -20.93 11.64 3.21
N ALA A 21 -19.67 12.11 3.18
CA ALA A 21 -18.51 11.30 3.55
C ALA A 21 -18.52 10.93 5.03
N ARG A 22 -18.92 11.86 5.89
CA ARG A 22 -19.07 11.65 7.35
C ARG A 22 -20.10 10.57 7.67
N ILE A 23 -21.28 10.62 7.02
CA ILE A 23 -22.32 9.61 7.18
C ILE A 23 -21.82 8.25 6.70
N ALA A 24 -21.20 8.20 5.51
CA ALA A 24 -20.65 6.95 4.97
C ALA A 24 -19.60 6.34 5.92
N ALA A 25 -18.65 7.15 6.40
CA ALA A 25 -17.61 6.73 7.33
C ALA A 25 -18.20 6.19 8.65
N ALA A 26 -19.20 6.88 9.21
CA ALA A 26 -19.85 6.46 10.45
C ALA A 26 -20.61 5.12 10.30
N VAL A 27 -21.33 4.93 9.19
CA VAL A 27 -21.99 3.64 8.87
C VAL A 27 -20.93 2.53 8.70
N ARG A 28 -19.85 2.81 7.97
CA ARG A 28 -18.75 1.85 7.75
C ARG A 28 -18.13 1.43 9.07
N ALA A 29 -17.91 2.36 9.99
CA ALA A 29 -17.36 2.09 11.30
C ALA A 29 -18.30 1.20 12.14
N ASP A 30 -19.62 1.35 11.99
CA ASP A 30 -20.60 0.51 12.67
C ASP A 30 -20.68 -0.91 12.14
N ILE A 31 -20.48 -1.08 10.83
CA ILE A 31 -20.32 -2.40 10.23
C ILE A 31 -19.01 -3.03 10.73
N ALA A 32 -17.90 -2.29 10.70
CA ALA A 32 -16.58 -2.78 11.10
C ALA A 32 -16.49 -3.19 12.59
N ARG A 33 -17.10 -2.41 13.49
CA ARG A 33 -17.23 -2.77 14.92
C ARG A 33 -18.30 -3.83 15.19
N GLY A 34 -19.02 -4.26 14.15
CA GLY A 34 -20.08 -5.24 14.19
C GLY A 34 -21.43 -4.74 14.69
N ARG A 35 -21.59 -3.47 15.11
CA ARG A 35 -22.90 -2.93 15.55
C ARG A 35 -24.00 -3.18 14.50
N LEU A 36 -23.64 -3.07 13.23
CA LEU A 36 -24.44 -3.51 12.09
C LEU A 36 -23.91 -4.86 11.61
N ARG A 37 -24.75 -5.90 11.68
CA ARG A 37 -24.38 -7.26 11.24
C ARG A 37 -24.55 -7.44 9.72
N PRO A 38 -23.75 -8.29 9.08
CA PRO A 38 -24.02 -8.72 7.70
C PRO A 38 -25.48 -9.18 7.51
N GLY A 39 -26.10 -8.81 6.40
CA GLY A 39 -27.51 -9.10 6.11
C GLY A 39 -28.53 -8.27 6.91
N GLN A 40 -28.10 -7.43 7.86
CA GLN A 40 -29.00 -6.56 8.62
C GLN A 40 -29.59 -5.47 7.73
N ARG A 41 -30.90 -5.22 7.86
CA ARG A 41 -31.60 -4.16 7.14
C ARG A 41 -31.31 -2.79 7.77
N LEU A 42 -30.87 -1.84 6.96
CA LEU A 42 -30.70 -0.44 7.36
C LEU A 42 -32.04 0.29 7.36
N PRO A 43 -32.17 1.40 8.14
CA PRO A 43 -33.29 2.31 8.00
C PRO A 43 -33.41 2.84 6.56
N GLY A 44 -34.64 3.10 6.13
CA GLY A 44 -34.87 3.73 4.82
C GLY A 44 -34.29 5.15 4.76
N THR A 45 -33.96 5.62 3.56
CA THR A 45 -33.32 6.93 3.38
C THR A 45 -34.14 8.09 3.95
N ARG A 46 -35.48 8.01 3.87
CA ARG A 46 -36.40 9.00 4.48
C ARG A 46 -36.38 8.99 6.01
N SER A 47 -36.39 7.80 6.62
CA SER A 47 -36.37 7.70 8.09
C SER A 47 -35.05 8.15 8.66
N LEU A 48 -33.92 7.78 8.03
CA LEU A 48 -32.61 8.19 8.51
C LEU A 48 -32.40 9.69 8.32
N ALA A 49 -32.88 10.27 7.22
CA ALA A 49 -32.84 11.72 7.01
C ALA A 49 -33.61 12.47 8.10
N ALA A 50 -34.79 11.97 8.51
CA ALA A 50 -35.57 12.56 9.59
C ALA A 50 -34.86 12.43 10.95
N THR A 51 -34.24 11.28 11.25
CA THR A 51 -33.50 11.07 12.51
C THR A 51 -32.25 11.93 12.62
N LEU A 52 -31.56 12.19 11.50
CA LEU A 52 -30.35 13.01 11.45
C LEU A 52 -30.64 14.49 11.11
N GLU A 53 -31.92 14.87 10.99
CA GLU A 53 -32.37 16.23 10.62
C GLU A 53 -31.65 16.78 9.38
N THR A 54 -31.45 15.93 8.36
CA THR A 54 -30.71 16.26 7.14
C THR A 54 -31.52 16.02 5.87
N SER A 55 -30.96 16.38 4.72
CA SER A 55 -31.62 16.18 3.43
C SER A 55 -31.65 14.70 3.04
N ARG A 56 -32.76 14.25 2.45
CA ARG A 56 -32.86 12.89 1.87
C ARG A 56 -31.76 12.66 0.82
N GLY A 57 -31.41 13.67 0.03
CA GLY A 57 -30.38 13.57 -1.00
C GLY A 57 -29.01 13.19 -0.43
N THR A 58 -28.67 13.74 0.73
CA THR A 58 -27.43 13.42 1.46
C THR A 58 -27.38 11.96 1.87
N ILE A 59 -28.48 11.41 2.40
CA ILE A 59 -28.55 9.99 2.79
C ILE A 59 -28.48 9.08 1.57
N VAL A 60 -29.17 9.44 0.48
CA VAL A 60 -29.14 8.69 -0.78
C VAL A 60 -27.70 8.62 -1.30
N ALA A 61 -27.01 9.75 -1.40
CA ALA A 61 -25.62 9.81 -1.86
C ALA A 61 -24.68 8.98 -0.96
N ALA A 62 -24.86 9.02 0.36
CA ALA A 62 -24.05 8.22 1.28
C ALA A 62 -24.30 6.71 1.13
N TYR A 63 -25.55 6.29 0.96
CA TYR A 63 -25.88 4.89 0.72
C TYR A 63 -25.39 4.39 -0.64
N GLU A 64 -25.45 5.22 -1.67
CA GLU A 64 -24.91 4.92 -3.01
C GLU A 64 -23.39 4.76 -2.96
N ALA A 65 -22.67 5.65 -2.27
CA ALA A 65 -21.23 5.52 -2.06
C ALA A 65 -20.87 4.21 -1.35
N LEU A 66 -21.56 3.89 -0.26
CA LEU A 66 -21.35 2.63 0.47
C LEU A 66 -21.70 1.38 -0.36
N ALA A 67 -22.70 1.47 -1.23
CA ALA A 67 -23.04 0.37 -2.13
C ALA A 67 -21.97 0.19 -3.22
N ALA A 68 -21.43 1.28 -3.77
CA ALA A 68 -20.35 1.24 -4.74
C ALA A 68 -19.05 0.65 -4.15
N GLU A 69 -18.79 0.90 -2.88
CA GLU A 69 -17.68 0.30 -2.12
C GLU A 69 -17.94 -1.16 -1.69
N GLY A 70 -19.16 -1.67 -1.86
CA GLY A 70 -19.54 -3.02 -1.48
C GLY A 70 -19.92 -3.23 -0.01
N TRP A 71 -20.06 -2.17 0.78
CA TRP A 71 -20.52 -2.27 2.18
C TRP A 71 -22.03 -2.52 2.31
N LEU A 72 -22.81 -2.03 1.35
CA LEU A 72 -24.26 -2.15 1.33
C LEU A 72 -24.74 -2.83 0.05
N ARG A 73 -25.86 -3.54 0.14
CA ARG A 73 -26.59 -4.10 -1.00
C ARG A 73 -28.00 -3.56 -1.04
N GLY A 74 -28.41 -3.02 -2.18
CA GLY A 74 -29.81 -2.72 -2.47
C GLY A 74 -30.55 -3.96 -2.96
N ASP A 75 -31.74 -4.20 -2.44
CA ASP A 75 -32.67 -5.22 -2.94
C ASP A 75 -33.98 -4.52 -3.36
N PRO A 76 -34.34 -4.53 -4.66
CA PRO A 76 -35.54 -3.89 -5.16
C PRO A 76 -36.78 -4.28 -4.35
N ALA A 77 -37.57 -3.30 -3.92
CA ALA A 77 -38.75 -3.45 -3.05
C ALA A 77 -38.51 -4.00 -1.63
N ARG A 78 -37.30 -4.46 -1.27
CA ARG A 78 -36.97 -4.99 0.07
C ARG A 78 -36.14 -4.03 0.91
N GLY A 79 -35.38 -3.13 0.29
CA GLY A 79 -34.63 -2.05 0.96
C GLY A 79 -33.11 -2.23 0.87
N THR A 80 -32.39 -1.55 1.76
CA THR A 80 -30.92 -1.58 1.82
C THR A 80 -30.46 -2.45 2.99
N PHE A 81 -29.49 -3.32 2.72
CA PHE A 81 -28.95 -4.28 3.69
C PHE A 81 -27.43 -4.14 3.77
N VAL A 82 -26.85 -4.45 4.94
CA VAL A 82 -25.39 -4.62 5.06
C VAL A 82 -24.99 -5.79 4.19
N ALA A 83 -24.00 -5.59 3.32
CA ALA A 83 -23.51 -6.64 2.46
C ALA A 83 -22.96 -7.81 3.30
N GLU A 84 -23.20 -9.04 2.83
CA GLU A 84 -22.45 -10.20 3.28
C GLU A 84 -21.06 -10.14 2.65
N LEU A 85 -20.23 -9.26 3.20
CA LEU A 85 -18.81 -9.30 2.92
C LEU A 85 -18.33 -10.66 3.41
N ALA A 86 -17.72 -11.45 2.53
CA ALA A 86 -17.08 -12.71 2.87
C ALA A 86 -15.81 -12.43 3.70
N THR A 87 -15.98 -11.84 4.88
CA THR A 87 -14.91 -11.58 5.84
C THR A 87 -14.90 -12.70 6.86
N ASP A 88 -14.53 -13.89 6.38
CA ASP A 88 -13.85 -14.86 7.23
C ASP A 88 -12.36 -14.47 7.43
N GLU A 89 -12.08 -13.16 7.33
CA GLU A 89 -10.81 -12.50 7.62
C GLU A 89 -10.72 -12.08 9.10
N ARG A 90 -11.30 -12.85 10.03
CA ARG A 90 -10.74 -12.79 11.37
C ARG A 90 -9.31 -13.28 11.22
N PRO A 91 -8.27 -12.47 11.51
CA PRO A 91 -6.91 -12.96 11.49
C PRO A 91 -6.89 -14.17 12.42
N ARG A 92 -6.78 -15.37 11.83
CA ARG A 92 -6.56 -16.58 12.61
C ARG A 92 -5.27 -16.28 13.35
N ARG A 93 -5.37 -16.12 14.68
CA ARG A 93 -4.18 -16.04 15.53
C ARG A 93 -3.28 -17.16 15.06
N PHE A 94 -2.08 -16.82 14.57
CA PHE A 94 -1.05 -17.82 14.34
C PHE A 94 -1.02 -18.68 15.60
N ALA A 95 -1.29 -19.97 15.47
CA ALA A 95 -1.35 -20.83 16.64
C ALA A 95 -0.04 -20.67 17.40
N ALA A 96 -0.11 -20.17 18.64
CA ALA A 96 1.05 -20.01 19.50
C ALA A 96 1.76 -21.36 19.78
N THR A 97 1.09 -22.46 19.42
CA THR A 97 1.52 -23.85 19.50
C THR A 97 1.92 -24.44 18.14
N ALA A 98 2.32 -23.63 17.16
CA ALA A 98 3.20 -24.14 16.13
C ALA A 98 4.56 -24.40 16.80
N GLY A 99 4.82 -25.66 17.18
CA GLY A 99 6.13 -26.07 17.68
C GLY A 99 7.26 -25.65 16.72
N PRO A 100 8.51 -25.58 17.19
CA PRO A 100 9.63 -25.21 16.34
C PRO A 100 9.59 -26.05 15.06
N ARG A 101 9.49 -25.38 13.91
CA ARG A 101 9.44 -26.05 12.60
C ARG A 101 10.74 -26.84 12.44
N SER A 102 10.70 -28.14 12.68
CA SER A 102 11.83 -29.03 12.47
C SER A 102 11.99 -29.25 10.96
N GLY A 103 12.76 -28.38 10.33
CA GLY A 103 13.13 -28.50 8.92
C GLY A 103 12.37 -27.57 7.98
N VAL A 104 13.09 -27.08 6.98
CA VAL A 104 12.52 -26.43 5.80
C VAL A 104 11.95 -27.54 4.92
N PRO A 105 10.64 -27.52 4.59
CA PRO A 105 10.08 -28.48 3.65
C PRO A 105 10.89 -28.48 2.35
N THR A 106 11.37 -29.65 1.94
CA THR A 106 12.13 -29.81 0.70
C THR A 106 11.26 -29.71 -0.55
N ARG A 107 9.93 -29.67 -0.37
CA ARG A 107 8.94 -29.47 -1.42
C ARG A 107 7.87 -28.50 -0.94
N PRO A 108 7.36 -27.63 -1.83
CA PRO A 108 6.20 -26.78 -1.53
C PRO A 108 4.96 -27.66 -1.25
N GLY A 109 4.03 -27.14 -0.44
CA GLY A 109 2.75 -27.81 -0.15
C GLY A 109 1.72 -27.73 -1.29
N PHE A 110 2.17 -27.41 -2.49
CA PHE A 110 1.37 -27.28 -3.70
C PHE A 110 2.22 -27.67 -4.90
N GLU A 111 1.58 -28.15 -5.96
CA GLU A 111 2.26 -28.50 -7.19
C GLU A 111 2.74 -27.22 -7.89
N LEU A 112 4.07 -27.07 -7.99
CA LEU A 112 4.64 -26.11 -8.92
C LEU A 112 4.60 -26.75 -10.31
N GLY A 113 3.97 -26.07 -11.26
CA GLY A 113 4.09 -26.41 -12.67
C GLY A 113 5.56 -26.38 -13.12
N PRO A 114 5.87 -26.92 -14.32
CA PRO A 114 7.21 -26.80 -14.87
C PRO A 114 7.65 -25.33 -14.87
N PRO A 115 8.94 -25.03 -14.60
CA PRO A 115 9.42 -23.66 -14.66
C PRO A 115 9.07 -23.07 -16.04
N PRO A 116 8.65 -21.80 -16.10
CA PRO A 116 8.43 -21.16 -17.38
C PRO A 116 9.69 -21.33 -18.23
N ARG A 117 9.52 -21.64 -19.52
CA ARG A 117 10.65 -21.69 -20.43
C ARG A 117 11.34 -20.33 -20.36
N ALA A 118 12.65 -20.34 -20.13
CA ALA A 118 13.44 -19.14 -20.23
C ALA A 118 13.41 -18.68 -21.69
N GLU A 119 12.46 -17.82 -22.03
CA GLU A 119 12.51 -17.10 -23.29
C GLU A 119 13.70 -16.15 -23.24
N PRO A 120 14.47 -16.00 -24.33
CA PRO A 120 15.47 -14.96 -24.39
C PRO A 120 14.80 -13.61 -24.05
N PRO A 121 15.44 -12.74 -23.26
CA PRO A 121 14.87 -11.45 -22.90
C PRO A 121 14.37 -10.76 -24.17
N GLN A 122 13.06 -10.53 -24.24
CA GLN A 122 12.51 -9.79 -25.37
C GLN A 122 13.22 -8.43 -25.41
N GLU A 123 13.65 -8.00 -26.58
CA GLU A 123 14.26 -6.68 -26.76
C GLU A 123 13.16 -5.61 -26.66
N LEU A 124 12.75 -5.32 -25.42
CA LEU A 124 11.64 -4.41 -25.10
C LEU A 124 11.93 -2.98 -25.57
N THR A 125 13.20 -2.64 -25.75
CA THR A 125 13.69 -1.34 -26.24
C THR A 125 13.50 -1.14 -27.74
N ALA A 126 13.31 -2.21 -28.52
CA ALA A 126 13.05 -2.11 -29.96
C ALA A 126 11.59 -1.79 -30.30
N ARG A 127 10.71 -1.71 -29.28
CA ARG A 127 9.28 -1.43 -29.45
C ARG A 127 9.05 0.10 -29.44
N PRO A 128 8.14 0.63 -30.27
CA PRO A 128 7.81 2.06 -30.28
C PRO A 128 7.20 2.54 -28.95
N TYR A 129 6.54 1.63 -28.22
CA TYR A 129 6.03 1.87 -26.88
C TYR A 129 6.46 0.72 -25.96
N ASN A 130 7.20 1.04 -24.92
CA ASN A 130 7.59 0.11 -23.88
C ASN A 130 6.84 0.44 -22.59
N LEU A 131 5.88 -0.43 -22.23
CA LEU A 131 5.09 -0.31 -21.00
C LEU A 131 5.60 -1.23 -19.89
N ALA A 132 6.76 -1.87 -20.08
CA ALA A 132 7.36 -2.71 -19.05
C ALA A 132 7.81 -1.84 -17.87
N GLY A 133 7.25 -2.10 -16.69
CA GLY A 133 7.65 -1.45 -15.46
C GLY A 133 9.06 -1.86 -15.01
N GLY A 134 9.73 -0.98 -14.27
CA GLY A 134 11.00 -1.28 -13.61
C GLY A 134 12.26 -1.00 -14.43
N LEU A 135 12.15 -0.58 -15.69
CA LEU A 135 13.28 -0.10 -16.49
C LEU A 135 13.26 1.44 -16.57
N PRO A 136 14.34 2.15 -16.17
CA PRO A 136 14.44 3.58 -16.41
C PRO A 136 14.58 3.89 -17.91
N ASP A 137 14.12 5.05 -18.36
CA ASP A 137 14.27 5.47 -19.76
C ASP A 137 15.74 5.82 -20.05
N PRO A 138 16.45 5.05 -20.90
CA PRO A 138 17.87 5.27 -21.17
C PRO A 138 18.14 6.62 -21.87
N ARG A 139 17.13 7.21 -22.52
CA ARG A 139 17.27 8.52 -23.20
C ARG A 139 17.40 9.67 -22.21
N LEU A 140 16.95 9.48 -20.97
CA LEU A 140 17.03 10.47 -19.90
C LEU A 140 18.34 10.40 -19.13
N VAL A 141 19.22 9.43 -19.44
CA VAL A 141 20.50 9.27 -18.74
C VAL A 141 21.42 10.43 -19.10
N PRO A 142 21.91 11.21 -18.11
CA PRO A 142 22.79 12.35 -18.35
C PRO A 142 24.24 11.88 -18.57
N ALA A 143 24.48 11.09 -19.62
CA ALA A 143 25.74 10.38 -19.87
C ALA A 143 26.98 11.30 -19.83
N THR A 144 26.90 12.47 -20.45
CA THR A 144 28.00 13.46 -20.47
C THR A 144 28.33 14.00 -19.09
N ALA A 145 27.32 14.23 -18.24
CA ALA A 145 27.53 14.70 -16.88
C ALA A 145 28.15 13.60 -16.00
N LEU A 146 27.65 12.37 -16.11
CA LEU A 146 28.18 11.21 -15.39
C LEU A 146 29.63 10.93 -15.78
N ALA A 147 29.95 10.93 -17.07
CA ALA A 147 31.32 10.69 -17.56
C ALA A 147 32.30 11.77 -17.05
N ARG A 148 31.86 13.03 -17.01
CA ARG A 148 32.65 14.15 -16.46
C ARG A 148 32.86 14.03 -14.95
N ALA A 149 31.82 13.67 -14.20
CA ALA A 149 31.91 13.44 -12.76
C ALA A 149 32.88 12.29 -12.44
N TYR A 150 32.77 11.19 -13.18
CA TYR A 150 33.64 10.03 -13.05
C TYR A 150 35.12 10.38 -13.31
N ARG A 151 35.42 11.05 -14.44
CA ARG A 151 36.78 11.51 -14.75
C ARG A 151 37.33 12.46 -13.69
N ARG A 152 36.50 13.38 -13.17
CA ARG A 152 36.90 14.29 -12.10
C ARG A 152 37.23 13.54 -10.81
N ALA A 153 36.41 12.58 -10.40
CA ALA A 153 36.63 11.79 -9.19
C ALA A 153 37.96 11.00 -9.27
N LEU A 154 38.22 10.35 -10.41
CA LEU A 154 39.49 9.66 -10.66
C LEU A 154 40.68 10.62 -10.67
N GLY A 155 40.54 11.79 -11.31
CA GLY A 155 41.61 12.80 -11.36
C GLY A 155 41.99 13.37 -9.99
N LEU A 156 41.02 13.48 -9.07
CA LEU A 156 41.26 14.00 -7.71
C LEU A 156 41.81 12.96 -6.74
N SER A 157 41.33 11.72 -6.83
CA SER A 157 41.59 10.68 -5.81
C SER A 157 42.57 9.59 -6.28
N GLY A 158 42.83 9.51 -7.59
CA GLY A 158 43.79 8.58 -8.20
C GLY A 158 43.54 7.13 -7.81
N ALA A 159 44.64 6.37 -7.63
CA ALA A 159 44.60 4.95 -7.31
C ALA A 159 43.95 4.63 -5.94
N ARG A 160 43.90 5.59 -5.00
CA ARG A 160 43.27 5.39 -3.69
C ARG A 160 41.76 5.13 -3.79
N LEU A 161 41.10 5.63 -4.83
CA LEU A 161 39.69 5.35 -5.09
C LEU A 161 39.45 3.92 -5.59
N LEU A 162 40.50 3.25 -6.08
CA LEU A 162 40.44 1.89 -6.63
C LEU A 162 40.81 0.81 -5.60
N ASP A 163 41.14 1.22 -4.38
CA ASP A 163 41.39 0.31 -3.25
C ASP A 163 40.07 -0.02 -2.52
N TYR A 164 40.07 -1.04 -1.66
CA TYR A 164 38.87 -1.56 -1.00
C TYR A 164 38.19 -0.53 -0.07
N GLY A 165 38.94 0.40 0.52
CA GLY A 165 38.39 1.49 1.33
C GLY A 165 37.57 1.04 2.55
N ASP A 166 36.67 1.91 3.02
CA ASP A 166 35.71 1.59 4.09
C ASP A 166 34.65 0.62 3.54
N PRO A 167 34.40 -0.54 4.17
CA PRO A 167 33.40 -1.51 3.72
C PRO A 167 31.98 -0.93 3.70
N ARG A 168 31.72 0.18 4.40
CA ARG A 168 30.43 0.87 4.36
C ARG A 168 30.22 1.72 3.10
N GLY A 169 31.28 1.93 2.33
CA GLY A 169 31.32 2.83 1.19
C GLY A 169 32.14 4.10 1.47
N HIS A 170 32.55 4.75 0.39
CA HIS A 170 33.43 5.92 0.43
C HIS A 170 32.85 7.05 1.31
N PRO A 171 33.61 7.60 2.29
CA PRO A 171 33.08 8.58 3.25
C PRO A 171 32.41 9.80 2.61
N ALA A 172 33.07 10.43 1.63
CA ALA A 172 32.51 11.60 0.95
C ALA A 172 31.22 11.30 0.16
N LEU A 173 31.04 10.06 -0.30
CA LEU A 173 29.79 9.64 -0.94
C LEU A 173 28.68 9.46 0.09
N ARG A 174 28.99 8.83 1.23
CA ARG A 174 28.03 8.64 2.33
C ARG A 174 27.53 9.98 2.87
N GLU A 175 28.42 10.95 3.05
CA GLU A 175 28.07 12.31 3.48
C GLU A 175 27.14 13.00 2.46
N ALA A 176 27.50 12.98 1.17
CA ALA A 176 26.66 13.55 0.11
C ALA A 176 25.27 12.90 0.03
N LEU A 177 25.19 11.58 0.25
CA LEU A 177 23.92 10.85 0.30
C LEU A 177 23.10 11.21 1.53
N ALA A 178 23.70 11.30 2.72
CA ALA A 178 23.00 11.71 3.94
C ALA A 178 22.37 13.10 3.79
N THR A 179 23.13 14.08 3.27
CA THR A 179 22.61 15.41 2.96
C THR A 179 21.46 15.37 1.96
N MET A 180 21.62 14.63 0.86
CA MET A 180 20.57 14.49 -0.16
C MET A 180 19.28 13.86 0.43
N LEU A 181 19.41 12.84 1.28
CA LEU A 181 18.27 12.16 1.91
C LEU A 181 17.57 13.08 2.92
N ALA A 182 18.32 13.86 3.70
CA ALA A 182 17.74 14.84 4.61
C ALA A 182 16.98 15.94 3.84
N GLU A 183 17.62 16.57 2.85
CA GLU A 183 17.05 17.71 2.13
C GLU A 183 15.89 17.34 1.20
N ARG A 184 16.02 16.23 0.46
CA ARG A 184 15.05 15.87 -0.60
C ARG A 184 14.01 14.87 -0.16
N ARG A 185 14.29 14.10 0.90
CA ARG A 185 13.41 13.02 1.38
C ARG A 185 12.97 13.22 2.84
N GLY A 186 13.46 14.25 3.54
CA GLY A 186 13.07 14.55 4.91
C GLY A 186 13.51 13.49 5.93
N LEU A 187 14.55 12.72 5.61
CA LEU A 187 15.04 11.66 6.48
C LEU A 187 16.07 12.20 7.47
N ALA A 188 15.85 11.99 8.76
CA ALA A 188 16.84 12.27 9.81
C ALA A 188 17.95 11.20 9.75
N THR A 189 18.96 11.42 8.92
CA THR A 189 20.01 10.43 8.61
C THR A 189 21.38 11.10 8.68
N SER A 190 22.32 10.47 9.36
CA SER A 190 23.73 10.87 9.42
C SER A 190 24.60 10.01 8.49
N THR A 191 25.87 10.38 8.32
CA THR A 191 26.83 9.62 7.50
C THR A 191 27.04 8.19 8.01
N ASP A 192 26.92 7.96 9.33
CA ASP A 192 27.07 6.64 9.94
C ASP A 192 25.84 5.74 9.76
N ASP A 193 24.68 6.33 9.41
CA ASP A 193 23.45 5.62 9.11
C ASP A 193 23.37 5.16 7.64
N VAL A 194 24.38 5.47 6.82
CA VAL A 194 24.39 5.18 5.38
C VAL A 194 25.36 4.05 5.05
N LEU A 195 24.85 3.00 4.40
CA LEU A 195 25.63 1.90 3.82
C LEU A 195 25.45 1.85 2.30
N VAL A 196 26.54 1.99 1.54
CA VAL A 196 26.49 1.92 0.07
C VAL A 196 26.59 0.46 -0.38
N THR A 197 25.65 0.04 -1.24
CA THR A 197 25.62 -1.32 -1.80
C THR A 197 25.56 -1.27 -3.33
N ARG A 198 25.77 -2.43 -3.98
CA ARG A 198 25.65 -2.55 -5.44
C ARG A 198 24.19 -2.57 -5.93
N GLY A 199 23.22 -2.60 -5.02
CA GLY A 199 21.80 -2.63 -5.34
C GLY A 199 20.94 -3.13 -4.18
N SER A 200 19.62 -3.00 -4.32
CA SER A 200 18.66 -3.32 -3.26
C SER A 200 18.71 -4.78 -2.81
N GLN A 201 18.96 -5.73 -3.72
CA GLN A 201 19.07 -7.16 -3.37
C GLN A 201 20.22 -7.44 -2.40
N MET A 202 21.37 -6.77 -2.60
CA MET A 202 22.50 -6.89 -1.68
C MET A 202 22.18 -6.25 -0.32
N ALA A 203 21.49 -5.11 -0.32
CA ALA A 203 21.07 -4.46 0.92
C ALA A 203 20.09 -5.36 1.72
N LEU A 204 19.11 -5.96 1.05
CA LEU A 204 18.18 -6.91 1.67
C LEU A 204 18.89 -8.15 2.22
N TRP A 205 19.88 -8.67 1.51
CA TRP A 205 20.65 -9.81 1.95
C TRP A 205 21.48 -9.52 3.22
N LEU A 206 21.95 -8.28 3.40
CA LEU A 206 22.73 -7.89 4.57
C LEU A 206 21.89 -7.72 5.85
N ILE A 207 20.57 -7.58 5.74
CA ILE A 207 19.66 -7.39 6.89
C ILE A 207 18.78 -8.61 7.22
N ALA A 208 18.87 -9.68 6.42
CA ALA A 208 18.13 -10.92 6.58
C ALA A 208 18.91 -11.94 7.42
#